data_AF-A0A1R3H690-F1
#
_entry.id   AF-A0A1R3H690-F1
#
_cell.length_a   1.000
_cell.length_b   1.000
_cell.length_c   1.000
_cell.angle_alpha   90.00
_cell.angle_beta   90.00
_cell.angle_gamma   90.00
#
_symmetry.space_group_name_H-M   'P 1'
#
loop_
_entity.id
_entity.type
_entity.pdbx_description
1 polymer ?
#
loop_
_entity_poly.entity_id
_entity_poly.type
_entity_poly.pdbx_seq_one_letter_code
_entity_poly.pdbx_strand_id
1 'polypeptide(L)'
;MGTIFNRLKLIYIIYQIVGIYYSLGICSAQDVSAFFVFGDSLVDAGNNYFINIMIKSEYPNGIDFAKGSPSRRYTNGRTVPDIIGEELGFKDYSPPYLDPTTTGEVILKGVNYGCFGSGILNSTGYIFGQHIGMSEQVDNFAKTRQEIISRIGEAAAKQLLRQALYFVVIGANDISARLISPSNSFYYLDKMISQFRSQLTDLRVQMLAVERWGGMVVYPSVAAPSAIFVKIESNIFSGINTIHQKPLI
;
A
#
# COMPACT_ATOMS: atom_id res chain seq x y z
N MET A 1 -14.61 24.22 -58.26
CA MET A 1 -13.55 24.11 -57.23
C MET A 1 -14.08 23.93 -55.81
N GLY A 2 -15.21 24.54 -55.39
CA GLY A 2 -15.70 24.46 -54.00
C GLY A 2 -16.17 23.07 -53.51
N THR A 3 -16.69 22.22 -54.39
CA THR A 3 -17.25 20.90 -54.01
C THR A 3 -16.19 19.87 -53.63
N ILE A 4 -15.05 19.85 -54.31
CA ILE A 4 -13.93 18.94 -54.00
C ILE A 4 -13.24 19.36 -52.70
N PHE A 5 -13.02 20.67 -52.53
CA PHE A 5 -12.44 21.21 -51.30
C PHE A 5 -13.29 20.90 -50.06
N ASN A 6 -14.62 21.00 -50.17
CA ASN A 6 -15.54 20.65 -49.10
C ASN A 6 -15.52 19.14 -48.76
N ARG A 7 -15.39 18.26 -49.76
CA ARG A 7 -15.28 16.81 -49.54
C ARG A 7 -13.98 16.43 -48.85
N LEU A 8 -12.86 17.03 -49.24
CA LEU A 8 -11.56 16.81 -48.60
C LEU A 8 -11.55 17.32 -47.15
N LYS A 9 -12.19 18.47 -46.89
CA LYS A 9 -12.35 19.01 -45.54
C LYS A 9 -13.20 18.10 -44.65
N LEU A 10 -14.27 17.51 -45.20
CA LEU A 10 -15.12 16.56 -44.48
C LEU A 10 -14.36 15.27 -44.14
N ILE A 11 -13.58 14.72 -45.08
CA ILE A 11 -12.76 13.51 -44.85
C ILE A 11 -11.72 13.77 -43.76
N TYR A 12 -11.07 14.94 -43.78
CA TYR A 12 -10.11 15.32 -42.75
C TYR A 12 -10.76 15.41 -41.36
N ILE A 13 -11.95 16.01 -41.24
CA ILE A 13 -12.70 16.09 -39.98
C ILE A 13 -13.06 14.69 -39.47
N ILE A 14 -13.53 13.79 -40.34
CA ILE A 14 -13.83 12.39 -39.97
C ILE A 14 -12.56 11.70 -39.46
N TYR A 15 -11.42 11.88 -40.12
CA TYR A 15 -10.15 11.30 -39.69
C TYR A 15 -9.71 11.81 -38.31
N GLN A 16 -9.91 13.09 -38.02
CA GLN A 16 -9.65 13.67 -36.69
C GLN A 16 -10.58 13.10 -35.62
N ILE A 17 -11.89 12.96 -35.92
CA ILE A 17 -12.85 12.36 -34.98
C ILE A 17 -12.51 10.90 -34.70
N VAL A 18 -12.15 10.13 -35.73
CA VAL A 18 -11.72 8.74 -35.58
C VAL A 18 -10.42 8.66 -34.77
N GLY A 19 -9.44 9.53 -35.05
CA GLY A 19 -8.20 9.62 -34.27
C GLY A 19 -8.43 9.96 -32.79
N ILE A 20 -9.39 10.84 -32.50
CA ILE A 20 -9.82 11.16 -31.13
C ILE A 20 -10.50 9.95 -30.47
N TYR A 21 -11.38 9.23 -31.18
CA TYR A 21 -12.01 8.00 -30.68
C TYR A 21 -10.98 6.90 -30.36
N TYR A 22 -9.97 6.72 -31.21
CA TYR A 22 -8.90 5.74 -30.97
C TYR A 22 -7.96 6.17 -29.83
N SER A 23 -7.72 7.47 -29.63
CA SER A 23 -6.89 7.96 -28.51
C SER A 23 -7.65 7.95 -27.16
N LEU A 24 -8.97 8.11 -27.17
CA LEU A 24 -9.82 7.85 -25.99
C LEU A 24 -9.87 6.36 -25.61
N GLY A 25 -9.55 5.45 -26.53
CA GLY A 25 -9.45 4.01 -26.31
C GLY A 25 -8.13 3.53 -25.69
N ILE A 26 -7.17 4.41 -25.40
CA ILE A 26 -5.87 4.07 -24.82
C ILE A 26 -5.61 4.91 -23.56
N CYS A 27 -6.55 4.85 -22.62
CA CYS A 27 -6.26 5.01 -21.21
C CYS A 27 -7.19 4.06 -20.44
N SER A 28 -7.00 2.76 -20.62
CA SER A 28 -7.43 1.83 -19.58
C SER A 28 -6.44 2.01 -18.43
N ALA A 29 -6.65 3.04 -17.61
CA ALA A 29 -6.28 2.94 -16.22
C ALA A 29 -6.94 1.64 -15.76
N GLN A 30 -6.12 0.65 -15.44
CA GLN A 30 -6.62 -0.62 -14.94
C GLN A 30 -7.38 -0.28 -13.66
N ASP A 31 -8.72 -0.37 -13.67
CA ASP A 31 -9.55 -0.05 -12.50
C ASP A 31 -9.04 -0.90 -11.33
N VAL A 32 -8.39 -0.25 -10.38
CA VAL A 32 -7.88 -0.90 -9.17
C VAL A 32 -9.10 -1.38 -8.39
N SER A 33 -9.27 -2.68 -8.29
CA SER A 33 -10.48 -3.30 -7.72
C SER A 33 -10.59 -3.11 -6.20
N ALA A 34 -9.43 -3.14 -5.53
CA ALA A 34 -9.27 -3.05 -4.09
C ALA A 34 -7.90 -2.46 -3.74
N PHE A 35 -7.79 -1.82 -2.57
CA PHE A 35 -6.55 -1.21 -2.12
C PHE A 35 -6.14 -1.68 -0.71
N PHE A 36 -5.12 -2.54 -0.64
CA PHE A 36 -4.62 -3.11 0.61
C PHE A 36 -3.35 -2.39 1.06
N VAL A 37 -3.29 -2.04 2.34
CA VAL A 37 -2.23 -1.18 2.88
C VAL A 37 -1.57 -1.84 4.09
N PHE A 38 -0.25 -1.88 4.10
CA PHE A 38 0.58 -2.49 5.14
C PHE A 38 1.65 -1.48 5.56
N GLY A 39 2.02 -1.48 6.83
CA GLY A 39 3.11 -0.65 7.28
C GLY A 39 3.04 -0.18 8.72
N ASP A 40 3.71 0.93 8.97
CA ASP A 40 3.79 1.56 10.27
C ASP A 40 2.82 2.75 10.44
N SER A 41 3.15 3.67 11.36
CA SER A 41 2.38 4.88 11.63
C SER A 41 2.16 5.78 10.41
N LEU A 42 3.01 5.69 9.38
CA LEU A 42 2.87 6.50 8.17
C LEU A 42 1.64 6.14 7.33
N VAL A 43 1.08 4.96 7.56
CA VAL A 43 -0.07 4.44 6.81
C VAL A 43 -1.21 4.00 7.71
N ASP A 44 -1.06 4.03 9.04
CA ASP A 44 -2.12 3.60 9.96
C ASP A 44 -3.41 4.44 9.78
N ALA A 45 -4.51 3.74 9.51
CA ALA A 45 -5.85 4.30 9.36
C ALA A 45 -6.67 4.31 10.67
N GLY A 46 -6.10 3.81 11.77
CA GLY A 46 -6.71 3.77 13.11
C GLY A 46 -6.67 2.40 13.80
N ASN A 47 -5.85 1.45 13.35
CA ASN A 47 -5.74 0.13 13.99
C ASN A 47 -5.31 0.25 15.45
N ASN A 48 -4.40 1.18 15.77
CA ASN A 48 -3.88 1.39 17.12
C ASN A 48 -4.94 1.80 18.15
N TYR A 49 -6.12 2.26 17.72
CA TYR A 49 -7.23 2.54 18.61
C TYR A 49 -7.72 1.28 19.33
N PHE A 50 -7.68 0.13 18.65
CA PHE A 50 -8.26 -1.15 19.09
C PHE A 50 -7.30 -2.04 19.88
N ILE A 51 -6.06 -1.62 20.09
CA ILE A 51 -5.06 -2.36 20.88
C ILE A 51 -4.59 -1.54 22.08
N ASN A 52 -4.02 -2.24 23.07
CA ASN A 52 -3.44 -1.63 24.26
C ASN A 52 -1.99 -1.19 24.00
N ILE A 53 -1.84 -0.02 23.36
CA ILE A 53 -0.57 0.61 23.06
C ILE A 53 -0.43 1.94 23.84
N MET A 54 0.79 2.30 24.23
CA MET A 54 1.08 3.51 24.99
C MET A 54 0.84 4.81 24.20
N ILE A 55 1.07 4.78 22.88
CA ILE A 55 0.98 5.98 22.02
C ILE A 55 -0.17 5.78 21.04
N LYS A 56 -1.32 6.39 21.34
CA LYS A 56 -2.49 6.43 20.45
C LYS A 56 -2.55 7.74 19.68
N SER A 57 -3.05 7.68 18.46
CA SER A 57 -3.37 8.90 17.72
C SER A 57 -4.67 9.53 18.27
N GLU A 58 -4.51 10.66 18.95
CA GLU A 58 -5.57 11.47 19.53
C GLU A 58 -5.46 12.92 19.04
N TYR A 59 -6.41 13.80 19.42
CA TYR A 59 -6.31 15.23 19.12
C TYR A 59 -4.94 15.78 19.59
N PRO A 60 -4.19 16.55 18.78
CA PRO A 60 -4.61 17.29 17.59
C PRO A 60 -4.51 16.54 16.25
N ASN A 61 -4.18 15.25 16.24
CA ASN A 61 -4.15 14.49 15.00
C ASN A 61 -5.53 14.45 14.34
N GLY A 62 -5.56 14.61 13.02
CA GLY A 62 -6.81 14.73 12.26
C GLY A 62 -7.48 16.10 12.28
N ILE A 63 -6.83 17.17 12.77
CA ILE A 63 -7.39 18.53 12.75
C ILE A 63 -7.79 19.03 11.35
N ASP A 64 -7.07 18.61 10.32
CA ASP A 64 -7.31 18.93 8.91
C ASP A 64 -8.07 17.81 8.17
N PHE A 65 -8.53 16.77 8.88
CA PHE A 65 -9.20 15.63 8.27
C PHE A 65 -10.69 15.92 8.10
N ALA A 66 -11.19 15.83 6.86
CA ALA A 66 -12.55 16.24 6.51
C ALA A 66 -13.66 15.49 7.28
N LYS A 67 -13.41 14.28 7.78
CA LYS A 67 -14.34 13.49 8.59
C LYS A 67 -14.30 13.83 10.11
N GLY A 68 -13.56 14.86 10.51
CA GLY A 68 -13.44 15.32 11.90
C GLY A 68 -12.23 14.72 12.66
N SER A 69 -12.01 15.21 13.88
CA SER A 69 -10.90 14.82 14.77
C SER A 69 -11.39 14.04 16.01
N PRO A 70 -10.64 13.03 16.49
CA PRO A 70 -9.40 12.51 15.91
C PRO A 70 -9.65 11.61 14.70
N SER A 71 -8.85 11.77 13.65
CA SER A 71 -8.86 10.89 12.46
C SER A 71 -8.26 9.51 12.72
N ARG A 72 -7.67 9.33 13.91
CA ARG A 72 -6.88 8.18 14.36
C ARG A 72 -5.64 7.87 13.50
N ARG A 73 -5.29 8.74 12.56
CA ARG A 73 -4.04 8.70 11.76
C ARG A 73 -2.96 9.50 12.47
N TYR A 74 -1.68 9.14 12.31
CA TYR A 74 -0.57 9.88 12.94
C TYR A 74 -0.14 11.12 12.13
N THR A 75 -1.12 11.93 11.73
CA THR A 75 -0.95 13.16 10.94
C THR A 75 -2.14 14.10 11.19
N ASN A 76 -2.01 15.37 10.82
CA ASN A 76 -3.11 16.34 10.88
C ASN A 76 -4.26 15.98 9.93
N GLY A 77 -4.00 15.24 8.84
CA GLY A 77 -4.99 15.01 7.80
C GLY A 77 -4.93 13.59 7.22
N ARG A 78 -4.91 13.52 5.88
CA ARG A 78 -4.82 12.29 5.10
C ARG A 78 -3.39 11.73 5.14
N THR A 79 -3.27 10.41 5.17
CA THR A 79 -2.03 9.68 4.92
C THR A 79 -1.77 9.57 3.40
N VAL A 80 -0.57 9.13 3.02
CA VAL A 80 -0.25 8.90 1.59
C VAL A 80 -1.20 7.87 0.95
N PRO A 81 -1.51 6.70 1.58
CA PRO A 81 -2.53 5.80 1.07
C PRO A 81 -3.90 6.46 0.86
N ASP A 82 -4.35 7.33 1.77
CA ASP A 82 -5.66 7.99 1.60
C ASP A 82 -5.71 8.82 0.32
N ILE A 83 -4.65 9.59 0.05
CA ILE A 83 -4.52 10.40 -1.16
C ILE A 83 -4.46 9.49 -2.39
N ILE A 84 -3.67 8.41 -2.35
CA ILE A 84 -3.60 7.45 -3.46
C ILE A 84 -4.97 6.82 -3.72
N GLY A 85 -5.71 6.43 -2.68
CA GLY A 85 -7.04 5.85 -2.83
C GLY A 85 -8.01 6.82 -3.51
N GLU A 86 -8.01 8.08 -3.14
CA GLU A 86 -8.83 9.12 -3.78
C GLU A 86 -8.45 9.31 -5.26
N GLU A 87 -7.17 9.39 -5.58
CA GLU A 87 -6.67 9.52 -6.95
C GLU A 87 -6.98 8.29 -7.81
N LEU A 88 -7.13 7.11 -7.18
CA LEU A 88 -7.61 5.87 -7.82
C LEU A 88 -9.14 5.80 -7.93
N GLY A 89 -9.87 6.80 -7.45
CA GLY A 89 -11.33 6.90 -7.54
C GLY A 89 -12.09 6.13 -6.46
N PHE A 90 -11.43 5.69 -5.38
CA PHE A 90 -12.14 5.13 -4.23
C PHE A 90 -12.94 6.22 -3.51
N LYS A 91 -14.22 5.95 -3.24
CA LYS A 91 -15.10 6.88 -2.51
C LYS A 91 -14.79 6.94 -1.02
N ASP A 92 -14.27 5.83 -0.49
CA ASP A 92 -13.94 5.67 0.93
C ASP A 92 -12.49 5.20 1.07
N TYR A 93 -11.86 5.61 2.18
CA TYR A 93 -10.52 5.16 2.55
C TYR A 93 -10.53 3.68 2.95
N SER A 94 -9.42 2.97 2.70
CA SER A 94 -9.24 1.60 3.20
C SER A 94 -9.36 1.61 4.73
N PRO A 95 -10.34 0.90 5.31
CA PRO A 95 -10.60 0.96 6.75
C PRO A 95 -9.56 0.16 7.53
N PRO A 96 -9.35 0.47 8.82
CA PRO A 96 -8.45 -0.30 9.66
C PRO A 96 -8.99 -1.71 9.89
N TYR A 97 -8.13 -2.72 9.72
CA TYR A 97 -8.44 -4.14 9.90
C TYR A 97 -9.12 -4.45 11.25
N LEU A 98 -8.68 -3.81 12.33
CA LEU A 98 -9.19 -4.07 13.68
C LEU A 98 -10.52 -3.40 13.99
N ASP A 99 -11.05 -2.56 13.11
CA ASP A 99 -12.37 -1.96 13.33
C ASP A 99 -13.45 -3.05 13.18
N PRO A 100 -14.35 -3.23 14.17
CA PRO A 100 -15.44 -4.20 14.08
C PRO A 100 -16.36 -4.00 12.87
N THR A 101 -16.35 -2.82 12.27
CA THR A 101 -17.12 -2.49 11.06
C THR A 101 -16.41 -2.89 9.75
N THR A 102 -15.12 -3.26 9.81
CA THR A 102 -14.33 -3.77 8.67
C THR A 102 -14.67 -5.24 8.40
N THR A 103 -15.90 -5.47 7.96
CA THR A 103 -16.42 -6.78 7.53
C THR A 103 -17.39 -6.58 6.37
N GLY A 104 -17.99 -7.65 5.86
CA GLY A 104 -19.02 -7.52 4.83
C GLY A 104 -18.45 -7.24 3.45
N GLU A 105 -19.14 -6.39 2.69
CA GLU A 105 -18.69 -5.94 1.37
C GLU A 105 -17.54 -4.93 1.45
N VAL A 106 -17.33 -4.31 2.63
CA VAL A 106 -16.31 -3.28 2.84
C VAL A 106 -14.92 -3.81 2.50
N ILE A 107 -14.60 -5.04 2.91
CA ILE A 107 -13.28 -5.65 2.68
C ILE A 107 -13.01 -5.91 1.19
N LEU A 108 -14.05 -5.93 0.33
CA LEU A 108 -13.90 -6.11 -1.12
C LEU A 108 -13.28 -4.88 -1.80
N LYS A 109 -13.22 -3.74 -1.11
CA LYS A 109 -12.55 -2.52 -1.60
C LYS A 109 -11.14 -2.36 -1.04
N GLY A 110 -10.68 -3.28 -0.20
CA GLY A 110 -9.37 -3.22 0.42
C GLY A 110 -9.45 -2.93 1.91
N VAL A 111 -8.33 -3.14 2.61
CA VAL A 111 -8.21 -3.04 4.06
C VAL A 111 -6.83 -2.50 4.41
N ASN A 112 -6.75 -1.71 5.47
CA ASN A 112 -5.50 -1.17 6.01
C ASN A 112 -5.07 -1.94 7.25
N TYR A 113 -3.90 -2.58 7.19
CA TYR A 113 -3.28 -3.35 8.25
C TYR A 113 -2.18 -2.58 9.00
N GLY A 114 -1.86 -1.36 8.56
CA GLY A 114 -0.81 -0.55 9.13
C GLY A 114 -1.03 -0.25 10.61
N CYS A 115 0.05 -0.26 11.39
CA CYS A 115 -0.01 -0.06 12.83
C CYS A 115 1.22 0.74 13.30
N PHE A 116 1.04 1.73 14.16
CA PHE A 116 2.13 2.47 14.80
C PHE A 116 3.15 1.54 15.46
N GLY A 117 4.42 1.92 15.33
CA GLY A 117 5.56 1.19 15.87
C GLY A 117 5.91 -0.09 15.12
N SER A 118 5.15 -0.46 14.08
CA SER A 118 5.40 -1.69 13.31
C SER A 118 6.78 -1.70 12.68
N GLY A 119 7.43 -2.87 12.73
CA GLY A 119 8.66 -3.12 12.02
C GLY A 119 8.62 -4.41 11.21
N ILE A 120 9.68 -4.58 10.43
CA ILE A 120 10.01 -5.80 9.71
C ILE A 120 10.34 -6.91 10.71
N LEU A 121 11.17 -6.61 11.70
CA LEU A 121 11.51 -7.55 12.76
C LEU A 121 10.37 -7.61 13.77
N ASN A 122 10.01 -8.84 14.17
CA ASN A 122 8.96 -9.04 15.17
C ASN A 122 9.27 -8.32 16.50
N SER A 123 10.56 -8.12 16.84
CA SER A 123 11.03 -7.44 18.05
C SER A 123 10.87 -5.91 18.02
N THR A 124 10.61 -5.32 16.86
CA THR A 124 10.43 -3.88 16.73
C THR A 124 9.08 -3.46 17.33
N GLY A 125 8.99 -2.29 17.95
CA GLY A 125 7.72 -1.75 18.47
C GLY A 125 7.28 -2.27 19.84
N TYR A 126 7.86 -3.35 20.38
CA TYR A 126 7.51 -3.88 21.72
C TYR A 126 7.63 -2.87 22.85
N ILE A 127 8.53 -1.89 22.72
CA ILE A 127 8.70 -0.83 23.70
C ILE A 127 7.43 0.00 23.91
N PHE A 128 6.45 -0.06 22.99
CA PHE A 128 5.20 0.69 23.04
C PHE A 128 4.02 -0.10 23.62
N GLY A 129 4.18 -1.38 23.99
CA GLY A 129 3.12 -2.24 24.51
C GLY A 129 2.62 -3.26 23.48
N GLN A 130 1.30 -3.43 23.38
CA GLN A 130 0.71 -4.32 22.35
C GLN A 130 1.08 -3.79 20.96
N HIS A 131 1.45 -4.70 20.07
CA HIS A 131 2.07 -4.37 18.78
C HIS A 131 1.66 -5.41 17.73
N ILE A 132 1.49 -4.95 16.48
CA ILE A 132 1.20 -5.77 15.30
C ILE A 132 2.30 -5.53 14.27
N GLY A 133 3.28 -6.43 14.21
CA GLY A 133 4.39 -6.31 13.26
C GLY A 133 4.01 -6.74 11.84
N MET A 134 4.91 -6.53 10.87
CA MET A 134 4.64 -6.85 9.46
C MET A 134 4.18 -8.31 9.24
N SER A 135 4.78 -9.27 9.94
CA SER A 135 4.35 -10.68 9.84
C SER A 135 2.89 -10.87 10.25
N GLU A 136 2.45 -10.23 11.33
CA GLU A 136 1.05 -10.32 11.77
C GLU A 136 0.11 -9.56 10.83
N GLN A 137 0.55 -8.45 10.22
CA GLN A 137 -0.22 -7.77 9.18
C GLN A 137 -0.46 -8.68 7.96
N VAL A 138 0.55 -9.46 7.57
CA VAL A 138 0.44 -10.48 6.51
C VAL A 138 -0.51 -11.61 6.93
N ASP A 139 -0.49 -12.05 8.18
CA ASP A 139 -1.45 -13.05 8.69
C ASP A 139 -2.89 -12.51 8.73
N ASN A 140 -3.06 -11.23 9.08
CA ASN A 140 -4.36 -10.57 9.08
C ASN A 140 -4.91 -10.42 7.67
N PHE A 141 -4.07 -10.12 6.67
CA PHE A 141 -4.47 -10.19 5.27
C PHE A 141 -4.88 -11.61 4.84
N ALA A 142 -4.21 -12.66 5.34
CA ALA A 142 -4.58 -14.03 5.04
C ALA A 142 -6.02 -14.33 5.48
N LYS A 143 -6.41 -13.84 6.67
CA LYS A 143 -7.78 -13.96 7.20
C LYS A 143 -8.77 -13.18 6.34
N THR A 144 -8.47 -11.93 6.00
CA THR A 144 -9.31 -11.13 5.09
C THR A 144 -9.50 -11.81 3.74
N ARG A 145 -8.43 -12.38 3.17
CA ARG A 145 -8.51 -13.15 1.92
C ARG A 145 -9.48 -14.32 2.04
N GLN A 146 -9.45 -15.08 3.13
CA GLN A 146 -10.40 -16.18 3.34
C GLN A 146 -11.83 -15.68 3.44
N GLU A 147 -12.04 -14.54 4.12
CA GLU A 147 -13.37 -13.93 4.17
C GLU A 147 -13.84 -13.48 2.77
N ILE A 148 -12.98 -12.85 1.97
CA ILE A 148 -13.27 -12.50 0.57
C ILE A 148 -13.65 -13.76 -0.22
N ILE A 149 -12.87 -14.84 -0.15
CA ILE A 149 -13.16 -16.11 -0.82
C ILE A 149 -14.51 -16.66 -0.39
N SER A 150 -14.80 -16.66 0.91
CA SER A 150 -16.08 -17.16 1.43
C SER A 150 -17.29 -16.36 0.94
N ARG A 151 -17.09 -15.06 0.63
CA ARG A 151 -18.15 -14.14 0.22
C ARG A 151 -18.44 -14.20 -1.27
N ILE A 152 -17.40 -14.16 -2.11
CA ILE A 152 -17.56 -14.02 -3.57
C ILE A 152 -17.11 -15.25 -4.35
N GLY A 153 -16.67 -16.30 -3.66
CA GLY A 153 -16.13 -17.51 -4.26
C GLY A 153 -14.68 -17.34 -4.72
N GLU A 154 -13.99 -18.47 -4.88
CA GLU A 154 -12.55 -18.50 -5.18
C GLU A 154 -12.19 -17.79 -6.49
N ALA A 155 -12.95 -18.03 -7.56
CA ALA A 155 -12.65 -17.46 -8.87
C ALA A 155 -12.76 -15.92 -8.89
N ALA A 156 -13.82 -15.36 -8.27
CA ALA A 156 -14.00 -13.91 -8.22
C ALA A 156 -13.01 -13.25 -7.24
N ALA A 157 -12.74 -13.89 -6.09
CA ALA A 157 -11.71 -13.44 -5.16
C ALA A 157 -10.34 -13.37 -5.84
N LYS A 158 -10.00 -14.41 -6.62
CA LYS A 158 -8.77 -14.47 -7.40
C LYS A 158 -8.65 -13.30 -8.39
N GLN A 159 -9.75 -12.96 -9.08
CA GLN A 159 -9.79 -11.82 -9.99
C GLN A 159 -9.64 -10.48 -9.26
N LEU A 160 -10.36 -10.29 -8.15
CA LEU A 160 -10.29 -9.10 -7.32
C LEU A 160 -8.86 -8.87 -6.82
N LEU A 161 -8.24 -9.87 -6.18
CA LEU A 161 -6.89 -9.76 -5.63
C LEU A 161 -5.82 -9.54 -6.70
N ARG A 162 -6.05 -10.00 -7.93
CA ARG A 162 -5.17 -9.74 -9.08
C ARG A 162 -5.22 -8.30 -9.59
N GLN A 163 -6.37 -7.64 -9.45
CA GLN A 163 -6.59 -6.26 -9.87
C GLN A 163 -6.39 -5.26 -8.72
N ALA A 164 -6.09 -5.75 -7.52
CA ALA A 164 -5.88 -4.94 -6.34
C ALA A 164 -4.49 -4.28 -6.34
N LEU A 165 -4.39 -3.14 -5.65
CA LEU A 165 -3.14 -2.46 -5.35
C LEU A 165 -2.71 -2.80 -3.92
N TYR A 166 -1.40 -2.99 -3.72
CA TYR A 166 -0.82 -3.32 -2.42
C TYR A 166 0.25 -2.29 -2.06
N PHE A 167 0.07 -1.57 -0.95
CA PHE A 167 0.99 -0.50 -0.54
C PHE A 167 1.70 -0.89 0.74
N VAL A 168 3.03 -0.82 0.78
CA VAL A 168 3.83 -1.29 1.92
C VAL A 168 4.80 -0.18 2.37
N VAL A 169 4.70 0.29 3.60
CA VAL A 169 5.61 1.30 4.16
C VAL A 169 6.13 0.84 5.51
N ILE A 170 7.36 0.33 5.55
CA ILE A 170 7.89 -0.26 6.79
C ILE A 170 9.43 -0.24 6.81
N GLY A 171 10.01 -0.32 8.01
CA GLY A 171 11.45 -0.42 8.23
C GLY A 171 12.05 0.73 9.03
N ALA A 172 11.37 1.88 9.12
CA ALA A 172 11.85 3.05 9.85
C ALA A 172 12.08 2.76 11.33
N ASN A 173 11.14 2.04 11.91
CA ASN A 173 11.19 1.66 13.32
C ASN A 173 12.34 0.67 13.56
N ASP A 174 12.63 -0.24 12.62
CA ASP A 174 13.76 -1.18 12.73
C ASP A 174 15.11 -0.45 12.68
N ILE A 175 15.25 0.53 11.79
CA ILE A 175 16.46 1.37 11.70
C ILE A 175 16.60 2.24 12.97
N SER A 176 15.50 2.83 13.44
CA SER A 176 15.51 3.65 14.66
C SER A 176 15.84 2.81 15.91
N ALA A 177 15.25 1.63 16.05
CA ALA A 177 15.53 0.71 17.16
C ALA A 177 17.00 0.28 17.19
N ARG A 178 17.61 0.05 16.02
CA ARG A 178 19.04 -0.21 15.89
C ARG A 178 19.91 0.93 16.42
N LEU A 179 19.55 2.19 16.11
CA LEU A 179 20.34 3.35 16.57
C LEU A 179 20.31 3.50 18.10
N ILE A 180 19.22 3.05 18.74
CA ILE A 180 19.05 3.12 20.19
C ILE A 180 19.73 1.94 20.91
N SER A 181 19.82 0.77 20.27
CA SER A 181 20.47 -0.42 20.82
C SER A 181 21.49 -1.01 19.83
N PRO A 182 22.77 -0.56 19.87
CA PRO A 182 23.79 -0.96 18.91
C PRO A 182 24.20 -2.43 19.08
N SER A 183 23.49 -3.33 18.38
CA SER A 183 23.95 -4.70 18.10
C SER A 183 24.95 -4.73 16.94
N ASN A 184 25.64 -5.87 16.71
CA ASN A 184 26.53 -6.04 15.56
C ASN A 184 25.81 -5.68 14.25
N SER A 185 26.30 -4.63 13.59
CA SER A 185 25.59 -3.85 12.58
C SER A 185 25.26 -4.62 11.31
N PHE A 186 26.12 -5.52 10.86
CA PHE A 186 25.87 -6.29 9.64
C PHE A 186 24.81 -7.36 9.86
N TYR A 187 24.91 -8.10 10.97
CA TYR A 187 23.95 -9.13 11.33
C TYR A 187 22.52 -8.60 11.45
N TYR A 188 22.34 -7.38 11.98
CA TYR A 188 21.02 -6.77 12.10
C TYR A 188 20.38 -6.47 10.74
N LEU A 189 21.13 -5.89 9.80
CA LEU A 189 20.62 -5.57 8.46
C LEU A 189 20.33 -6.84 7.66
N ASP A 190 21.21 -7.83 7.70
CA ASP A 190 20.99 -9.11 7.02
C ASP A 190 19.73 -9.82 7.55
N LYS A 191 19.53 -9.80 8.87
CA LYS A 191 18.32 -10.33 9.50
C LYS A 191 17.08 -9.57 9.03
N MET A 192 17.12 -8.24 8.98
CA MET A 192 16.00 -7.41 8.52
C MET A 192 15.69 -7.69 7.04
N ILE A 193 16.69 -7.73 6.16
CA ILE A 193 16.51 -8.03 4.72
C ILE A 193 15.94 -9.43 4.54
N SER A 194 16.47 -10.42 5.26
CA SER A 194 16.01 -11.81 5.19
C SER A 194 14.55 -11.93 5.63
N GLN A 195 14.20 -11.33 6.77
CA GLN A 195 12.84 -11.32 7.30
C GLN A 195 11.87 -10.62 6.34
N PHE A 196 12.25 -9.46 5.79
CA PHE A 196 11.41 -8.72 4.87
C PHE A 196 11.18 -9.49 3.56
N ARG A 197 12.21 -10.16 3.03
CA ARG A 197 12.07 -11.05 1.86
C ARG A 197 11.09 -12.18 2.14
N SER A 198 11.13 -12.78 3.34
CA SER A 198 10.15 -13.80 3.74
C SER A 198 8.75 -13.23 3.76
N GLN A 199 8.52 -12.11 4.46
CA GLN A 199 7.20 -11.47 4.57
C GLN A 199 6.62 -11.07 3.21
N LEU A 200 7.43 -10.51 2.31
CA LEU A 200 6.99 -10.20 0.95
C LEU A 200 6.70 -11.45 0.12
N THR A 201 7.43 -12.54 0.36
CA THR A 201 7.17 -13.83 -0.30
C THR A 201 5.86 -14.44 0.20
N ASP A 202 5.61 -14.40 1.51
CA ASP A 202 4.36 -14.85 2.11
C ASP A 202 3.18 -14.02 1.61
N LEU A 203 3.32 -12.69 1.60
CA LEU A 203 2.32 -11.79 1.05
C LEU A 203 2.06 -12.09 -0.43
N ARG A 204 3.11 -12.29 -1.25
CA ARG A 204 2.99 -12.71 -2.66
C ARG A 204 2.22 -14.02 -2.80
N VAL A 205 2.52 -15.00 -1.95
CA VAL A 205 1.83 -16.29 -1.92
C VAL A 205 0.34 -16.10 -1.59
N GLN A 206 0.01 -15.17 -0.72
CA GLN A 206 -1.39 -14.87 -0.42
C GLN A 206 -2.10 -14.15 -1.59
N MET A 207 -1.37 -13.48 -2.48
CA MET A 207 -1.93 -12.87 -3.70
C MET A 207 -2.20 -13.87 -4.85
N LEU A 208 -1.67 -15.11 -4.80
CA LEU A 208 -1.46 -16.12 -5.87
C LEU A 208 -2.41 -16.22 -7.10
N ALA A 209 -2.47 -15.18 -7.91
CA ALA A 209 -2.99 -15.23 -9.28
C ALA A 209 -2.37 -14.20 -10.22
N VAL A 210 -1.18 -13.72 -9.87
CA VAL A 210 -0.71 -12.43 -10.36
C VAL A 210 0.50 -12.63 -11.25
N GLU A 211 0.24 -12.86 -12.54
CA GLU A 211 1.26 -12.72 -13.60
C GLU A 211 1.65 -11.25 -13.80
N ARG A 212 0.84 -10.31 -13.29
CA ARG A 212 1.00 -8.86 -13.43
C ARG A 212 0.62 -8.17 -12.14
N TRP A 213 1.61 -7.76 -11.35
CA TRP A 213 1.43 -7.13 -10.05
C TRP A 213 0.63 -5.83 -10.18
N GLY A 214 -0.43 -5.68 -9.38
CA GLY A 214 -0.85 -4.34 -8.96
C GLY A 214 0.32 -3.75 -8.18
N GLY A 215 0.74 -2.53 -8.52
CA GLY A 215 1.99 -1.95 -8.06
C GLY A 215 2.23 -2.14 -6.55
N MET A 216 3.36 -2.71 -6.18
CA MET A 216 3.80 -2.70 -4.78
C MET A 216 4.77 -1.55 -4.60
N VAL A 217 4.36 -0.54 -3.83
CA VAL A 217 5.25 0.56 -3.47
C VAL A 217 5.80 0.28 -2.09
N VAL A 218 7.12 0.12 -2.00
CA VAL A 218 7.84 -0.08 -0.75
C VAL A 218 8.57 1.22 -0.38
N TYR A 219 8.22 1.81 0.76
CA TYR A 219 8.92 2.98 1.29
C TYR A 219 9.76 2.59 2.51
N PRO A 220 11.09 2.52 2.38
CA PRO A 220 11.96 2.49 3.55
C PRO A 220 11.96 3.89 4.14
N SER A 221 11.10 4.13 5.13
CA SER A 221 11.10 5.40 5.83
C SER A 221 12.40 5.52 6.63
N VAL A 222 13.24 6.47 6.25
CA VAL A 222 14.27 7.07 7.09
C VAL A 222 13.81 8.49 7.31
N ALA A 223 14.08 9.08 8.47
CA ALA A 223 13.62 10.42 8.86
C ALA A 223 14.18 11.59 7.99
N ALA A 224 14.55 11.34 6.73
CA ALA A 224 15.06 12.28 5.76
C ALA A 224 14.36 12.06 4.39
N PRO A 225 14.15 13.13 3.60
CA PRO A 225 13.29 13.16 2.41
C PRO A 225 13.85 12.44 1.17
N SER A 226 14.54 11.32 1.35
CA SER A 226 15.02 10.48 0.24
C SER A 226 14.09 9.29 0.04
N ALA A 227 13.03 9.48 -0.73
CA ALA A 227 12.18 8.40 -1.21
C ALA A 227 12.98 7.50 -2.16
N ILE A 228 13.09 6.20 -1.85
CA ILE A 228 13.53 5.20 -2.81
C ILE A 228 12.26 4.56 -3.40
N PHE A 229 11.93 4.94 -4.63
CA PHE A 229 10.84 4.31 -5.38
C PHE A 229 11.35 3.01 -6.00
N VAL A 230 10.93 1.86 -5.44
CA VAL A 230 11.16 0.57 -6.09
C VAL A 230 9.90 0.18 -6.85
N LYS A 231 9.90 0.41 -8.17
CA LYS A 231 8.92 -0.23 -9.07
C LYS A 231 9.34 -1.69 -9.24
N ILE A 232 8.61 -2.61 -8.62
CA ILE A 232 8.93 -4.05 -8.70
C ILE A 232 8.36 -4.61 -10.00
N GLU A 233 9.15 -4.60 -11.08
CA GLU A 233 8.83 -5.29 -12.33
C GLU A 233 9.33 -6.72 -12.28
N SER A 234 8.40 -7.68 -12.32
CA SER A 234 8.48 -9.14 -12.58
C SER A 234 9.56 -10.00 -11.89
N ASN A 235 10.61 -9.44 -11.31
CA ASN A 235 11.74 -10.11 -10.71
C ASN A 235 12.14 -9.42 -9.39
N ILE A 236 11.55 -9.88 -8.28
CA ILE A 236 11.71 -9.32 -6.92
C ILE A 236 13.18 -9.18 -6.51
N PHE A 237 14.07 -10.03 -7.01
CA PHE A 237 15.45 -10.13 -6.54
C PHE A 237 16.47 -9.31 -7.35
N SER A 238 16.13 -8.79 -8.54
CA SER A 238 17.07 -7.95 -9.29
C SER A 238 17.19 -6.54 -8.70
N GLY A 239 16.08 -5.97 -8.20
CA GLY A 239 16.05 -4.62 -7.61
C GLY A 239 16.58 -4.54 -6.16
N ILE A 240 16.54 -5.63 -5.39
CA ILE A 240 17.11 -5.68 -4.04
C ILE A 240 18.64 -5.81 -4.09
N ASN A 241 19.19 -6.47 -5.12
CA ASN A 241 20.63 -6.61 -5.32
C ASN A 241 21.31 -5.29 -5.76
N THR A 242 20.55 -4.27 -6.15
CA THR A 242 21.10 -2.93 -6.47
C THR A 242 21.30 -2.05 -5.25
N ILE A 243 20.94 -2.51 -4.03
CA ILE A 243 21.31 -1.85 -2.76
C ILE A 243 22.78 -2.19 -2.45
N HIS A 244 23.68 -1.87 -3.38
CA HIS A 244 25.11 -1.83 -3.12
C HIS A 244 25.47 -0.45 -2.56
N GLN A 245 25.84 -0.46 -1.29
CA GLN A 245 26.85 0.38 -0.66
C GLN A 245 27.03 1.77 -1.30
N LYS A 246 26.25 2.76 -0.86
CA LYS A 246 26.82 4.09 -0.70
C LYS A 246 27.28 4.22 0.75
N PRO A 247 28.57 4.50 1.01
CA PRO A 247 29.00 4.82 2.36
C PRO A 247 28.24 6.08 2.80
N LEU A 248 27.59 5.99 3.95
CA LEU A 248 27.10 7.17 4.67
C LEU A 248 28.35 7.92 5.13
N ILE A 249 28.54 9.14 4.63
CA ILE A 249 29.46 10.12 5.18
C ILE A 249 28.80 10.71 6.43
#